data_AF-A0A945AVW2-F1
#
_entry.id   AF-A0A945AVW2-F1
#
_cell.length_a   1.000
_cell.length_b   1.000
_cell.length_c   1.000
_cell.angle_alpha   90.00
_cell.angle_beta   90.00
_cell.angle_gamma   90.00
#
_symmetry.space_group_name_H-M   'P 1'
#
loop_
_entity.id
_entity.type
_entity.pdbx_description
1 polymer ?
#
loop_
_entity_poly.entity_id
_entity_poly.type
_entity_poly.pdbx_seq_one_letter_code
_entity_poly.pdbx_strand_id
1 'polypeptide(L)'
;MSFVTFKAGKDKEISRRRTKPARDDVAKGVNLCEYCTAKCCRYFALPLEKPTTRQEFDSLRWFLLHEHATAFTEDGEWYICVHTVCKHLQLDNRCGIYDSRPIICREDTTDHCEYEDEWVYDQYFETPEQVVEYMEAVLGPGGEDVGDGRKKKYRSRSIRSPKPTLLNIL
;
A
#
# COMPACT_ATOMS: atom_id res chain seq x y z
N MET A 1 -57.13 -41.51 -2.03
CA MET A 1 -55.81 -41.42 -2.69
C MET A 1 -55.58 -39.96 -3.01
N SER A 2 -54.93 -39.23 -2.11
CA SER A 2 -54.75 -37.77 -2.21
C SER A 2 -53.61 -37.42 -3.17
N PHE A 3 -53.88 -36.41 -4.00
CA PHE A 3 -52.95 -35.70 -4.86
C PHE A 3 -51.72 -35.18 -4.09
N VAL A 4 -50.53 -35.30 -4.69
CA VAL A 4 -49.45 -34.33 -4.45
C VAL A 4 -48.83 -33.97 -5.79
N THR A 5 -49.02 -32.71 -6.16
CA THR A 5 -48.47 -32.03 -7.33
C THR A 5 -46.98 -31.77 -7.17
N PHE A 6 -46.18 -32.08 -8.19
CA PHE A 6 -44.79 -31.63 -8.29
C PHE A 6 -44.78 -30.13 -8.61
N LYS A 7 -44.34 -29.29 -7.67
CA LYS A 7 -43.92 -27.92 -7.96
C LYS A 7 -42.42 -27.91 -8.17
N ALA A 8 -42.01 -27.58 -9.40
CA ALA A 8 -40.62 -27.32 -9.76
C ALA A 8 -40.05 -26.24 -8.81
N GLY A 9 -39.02 -26.62 -8.07
CA GLY A 9 -38.21 -25.68 -7.30
C GLY A 9 -37.47 -24.77 -8.29
N LYS A 10 -37.60 -23.46 -8.09
CA LYS A 10 -36.71 -22.49 -8.73
C LYS A 10 -35.32 -22.68 -8.13
N ASP A 11 -34.43 -23.30 -8.87
CA ASP A 11 -33.00 -23.23 -8.63
C ASP A 11 -32.57 -21.77 -8.67
N LYS A 12 -32.42 -21.17 -7.48
CA LYS A 12 -31.66 -19.93 -7.35
C LYS A 12 -30.21 -20.35 -7.35
N GLU A 13 -29.57 -20.19 -8.50
CA GLU A 13 -28.11 -20.17 -8.62
C GLU A 13 -27.58 -19.11 -7.65
N ILE A 14 -27.10 -19.56 -6.49
CA ILE A 14 -26.44 -18.71 -5.51
C ILE A 14 -25.11 -18.32 -6.14
N SER A 15 -25.10 -17.11 -6.72
CA SER A 15 -23.89 -16.36 -7.02
C SER A 15 -22.98 -16.40 -5.78
N ARG A 16 -21.98 -17.28 -5.79
CA ARG A 16 -20.96 -17.40 -4.76
C ARG A 16 -20.00 -16.22 -4.90
N ARG A 17 -20.44 -15.00 -4.56
CA ARG A 17 -19.49 -14.02 -4.04
C ARG A 17 -18.96 -14.63 -2.74
N ARG A 18 -17.71 -15.10 -2.73
CA ARG A 18 -17.02 -15.41 -1.49
C ARG A 18 -16.90 -14.09 -0.74
N THR A 19 -17.85 -13.79 0.12
CA THR A 19 -17.71 -12.69 1.08
C THR A 19 -16.61 -13.15 2.03
N LYS A 20 -15.45 -12.48 1.95
CA LYS A 20 -14.39 -12.60 2.95
C LYS A 20 -15.03 -12.38 4.34
N PRO A 21 -14.90 -13.34 5.28
CA PRO A 21 -15.46 -13.18 6.62
C PRO A 21 -14.75 -12.02 7.34
N ALA A 22 -15.45 -11.33 8.24
CA ALA A 22 -14.79 -10.36 9.11
C ALA A 22 -13.96 -11.10 10.17
N ARG A 23 -13.00 -10.41 10.78
CA ARG A 23 -12.12 -10.95 11.83
C ARG A 23 -12.92 -11.57 12.97
N ASP A 24 -14.00 -10.90 13.35
CA ASP A 24 -14.89 -11.29 14.45
C ASP A 24 -15.73 -12.54 14.14
N ASP A 25 -15.92 -12.86 12.86
CA ASP A 25 -16.61 -14.07 12.43
C ASP A 25 -15.69 -15.32 12.47
N VAL A 26 -14.38 -15.11 12.62
CA VAL A 26 -13.36 -16.16 12.63
C VAL A 26 -12.89 -16.43 14.06
N ALA A 27 -13.01 -17.69 14.51
CA ALA A 27 -12.62 -18.07 15.87
C ALA A 27 -11.18 -17.64 16.22
N LYS A 28 -10.97 -17.23 17.47
CA LYS A 28 -9.63 -16.85 17.98
C LYS A 28 -8.67 -18.04 17.83
N GLY A 29 -7.47 -17.77 17.31
CA GLY A 29 -6.45 -18.80 17.02
C GLY A 29 -6.56 -19.46 15.64
N VAL A 30 -7.63 -19.20 14.87
CA VAL A 30 -7.69 -19.62 13.47
C VAL A 30 -6.86 -18.68 12.59
N ASN A 31 -6.20 -19.25 11.60
CA ASN A 31 -5.35 -18.55 10.65
C ASN A 31 -6.19 -17.76 9.63
N LEU A 32 -6.14 -16.43 9.71
CA LEU A 32 -6.85 -15.53 8.78
C LEU A 32 -6.36 -15.64 7.34
N CYS A 33 -5.12 -16.11 7.11
CA CYS A 33 -4.60 -16.29 5.77
C CYS A 33 -5.41 -17.31 4.95
N GLU A 34 -6.15 -18.22 5.59
CA GLU A 34 -7.05 -19.16 4.90
C GLU A 34 -8.22 -18.47 4.17
N TYR A 35 -8.54 -17.25 4.59
CA TYR A 35 -9.64 -16.43 4.08
C TYR A 35 -9.16 -15.16 3.38
N CYS A 36 -7.85 -14.97 3.27
CA CYS A 36 -7.22 -13.75 2.75
C CYS A 36 -6.99 -13.85 1.23
N THR A 37 -6.85 -12.70 0.57
CA THR A 37 -6.42 -12.59 -0.84
C THR A 37 -4.88 -12.59 -1.00
N ALA A 38 -4.16 -12.96 0.06
CA ALA A 38 -2.70 -13.04 0.15
C ALA A 38 -1.96 -11.72 -0.10
N LYS A 39 -2.47 -10.61 0.43
CA LYS A 39 -1.87 -9.28 0.27
C LYS A 39 -0.39 -9.23 0.70
N CYS A 40 -0.04 -9.72 1.89
CA CYS A 40 1.35 -9.75 2.39
C CYS A 40 2.30 -10.63 1.57
N CYS A 41 1.77 -11.48 0.69
CA CYS A 41 2.57 -12.31 -0.23
C CYS A 41 2.69 -11.68 -1.63
N ARG A 42 2.20 -10.45 -1.84
CA ARG A 42 2.21 -9.71 -3.11
C ARG A 42 3.05 -8.44 -3.08
N TYR A 43 3.68 -8.15 -1.95
CA TYR A 43 4.68 -7.12 -1.83
C TYR A 43 5.62 -7.43 -0.66
N PHE A 44 6.70 -6.67 -0.55
CA PHE A 44 7.44 -6.52 0.69
C PHE A 44 7.74 -5.04 0.92
N ALA A 45 7.73 -4.63 2.18
CA ALA A 45 8.10 -3.28 2.59
C ALA A 45 9.39 -3.32 3.40
N LEU A 46 10.27 -2.34 3.17
CA LEU A 46 11.50 -2.17 3.93
C LEU A 46 11.52 -0.77 4.54
N PRO A 47 12.01 -0.63 5.79
CA PRO A 47 12.23 0.68 6.36
C PRO A 47 13.15 1.53 5.48
N LEU A 48 12.82 2.80 5.35
CA LEU A 48 13.60 3.83 4.69
C LEU A 48 13.94 4.91 5.71
N GLU A 49 15.13 5.49 5.62
CA GLU A 49 15.43 6.68 6.40
C GLU A 49 14.57 7.85 5.91
N LYS A 50 14.02 8.62 6.85
CA LYS A 50 13.23 9.81 6.53
C LYS A 50 14.07 10.81 5.74
N PRO A 51 13.67 11.20 4.52
CA PRO A 51 14.38 12.21 3.76
C PRO A 51 14.26 13.59 4.41
N THR A 52 15.40 14.25 4.56
CA THR A 52 15.57 15.58 5.16
C THR A 52 16.22 16.59 4.22
N THR A 53 16.87 16.12 3.16
CA THR A 53 17.53 16.94 2.15
C THR A 53 16.94 16.74 0.75
N ARG A 54 17.13 17.72 -0.14
CA ARG A 54 16.73 17.63 -1.55
C ARG A 54 17.31 16.41 -2.26
N GLN A 55 18.56 16.05 -1.97
CA GLN A 55 19.21 14.88 -2.54
C GLN A 55 18.57 13.57 -2.07
N GLU A 56 18.18 13.49 -0.80
CA GLU A 56 17.47 12.32 -0.25
C GLU A 56 16.06 12.19 -0.86
N PHE A 57 15.35 13.32 -1.04
CA PHE A 57 14.09 13.31 -1.76
C PHE A 57 14.23 12.90 -3.23
N ASP A 58 15.30 13.30 -3.92
CA ASP A 58 15.54 12.86 -5.30
C ASP A 58 15.91 11.36 -5.36
N SER A 59 16.55 10.83 -4.31
CA SER A 59 16.77 9.39 -4.17
C SER A 59 15.45 8.63 -4.00
N LEU A 60 14.53 9.14 -3.16
CA LEU A 60 13.17 8.61 -3.05
C LEU A 60 12.44 8.66 -4.39
N ARG A 61 12.53 9.79 -5.10
CA ARG A 61 11.96 9.98 -6.43
C ARG A 61 12.49 8.94 -7.41
N TRP A 62 13.78 8.64 -7.37
CA TRP A 62 14.42 7.64 -8.21
C TRP A 62 13.89 6.22 -7.95
N PHE A 63 13.61 5.84 -6.70
CA PHE A 63 12.98 4.54 -6.41
C PHE A 63 11.64 4.42 -7.14
N LEU A 64 10.81 5.47 -7.12
CA LEU A 64 9.48 5.49 -7.75
C LEU A 64 9.49 5.61 -9.28
N LEU A 65 10.67 5.71 -9.92
CA LEU A 65 10.78 5.57 -11.38
C LEU A 65 10.65 4.11 -11.84
N HIS A 66 10.62 3.15 -10.91
CA HIS A 66 10.49 1.73 -11.22
C HIS A 66 9.02 1.28 -11.07
N GLU A 67 8.52 0.50 -12.03
CA GLU A 67 7.09 0.16 -12.22
C GLU A 67 6.38 -0.46 -10.99
N HIS A 68 7.13 -1.07 -10.08
CA HIS A 68 6.59 -1.80 -8.94
C HIS A 68 7.04 -1.22 -7.60
N ALA A 69 7.45 0.04 -7.57
CA ALA A 69 7.87 0.70 -6.34
C ALA A 69 6.82 1.73 -5.90
N THR A 70 6.51 1.72 -4.61
CA THR A 70 5.71 2.75 -3.93
C THR A 70 6.39 3.07 -2.61
N ALA A 71 6.12 4.24 -2.02
CA ALA A 71 6.62 4.57 -0.69
C ALA A 71 5.47 5.06 0.19
N PHE A 72 5.56 4.83 1.50
CA PHE A 72 4.53 5.29 2.42
C PHE A 72 5.13 5.67 3.76
N THR A 73 4.34 6.40 4.55
CA THR A 73 4.67 6.72 5.93
C THR A 73 3.57 6.29 6.87
N GLU A 74 3.98 5.84 8.05
CA GLU A 74 3.09 5.44 9.14
C GLU A 74 3.76 5.78 10.47
N ASP A 75 3.06 6.51 11.33
CA ASP A 75 3.56 6.99 12.62
C ASP A 75 4.91 7.74 12.54
N GLY A 76 5.13 8.42 11.40
CA GLY A 76 6.36 9.16 11.11
C GLY A 76 7.54 8.33 10.61
N GLU A 77 7.41 7.01 10.56
CA GLU A 77 8.36 6.09 9.92
C GLU A 77 8.13 6.04 8.41
N TRP A 78 9.19 5.73 7.66
CA TRP A 78 9.16 5.69 6.20
C TRP A 78 9.43 4.28 5.71
N TYR A 79 8.74 3.91 4.64
CA TYR A 79 8.87 2.59 4.03
C TYR A 79 8.91 2.71 2.51
N ILE A 80 9.74 1.87 1.89
CA ILE A 80 9.66 1.57 0.46
C ILE A 80 9.02 0.21 0.28
N CYS A 81 8.02 0.12 -0.60
CA CYS A 81 7.28 -1.07 -0.90
C CYS A 81 7.54 -1.49 -2.34
N VAL A 82 7.92 -2.76 -2.53
CA VAL A 82 8.10 -3.38 -3.84
C VAL A 82 6.98 -4.39 -4.07
N HIS A 83 6.15 -4.11 -5.06
CA HIS A 83 5.01 -4.91 -5.46
C HIS A 83 5.46 -6.10 -6.31
N THR A 84 5.58 -7.27 -5.68
CA THR A 84 6.00 -8.50 -6.37
C THR A 84 5.41 -9.74 -5.71
N VAL A 85 5.13 -10.75 -6.52
CA VAL A 85 4.46 -11.97 -6.04
C VAL A 85 5.47 -12.94 -5.45
N CYS A 86 5.23 -13.37 -4.21
CA CYS A 86 6.00 -14.40 -3.54
C CYS A 86 6.02 -15.70 -4.37
N LYS A 87 7.21 -16.28 -4.54
CA LYS A 87 7.43 -17.52 -5.31
C LYS A 87 6.71 -18.75 -4.74
N HIS A 88 6.30 -18.70 -3.48
CA HIS A 88 5.60 -19.80 -2.80
C HIS A 88 4.07 -19.60 -2.72
N LEU A 89 3.54 -18.50 -3.28
CA LEU A 89 2.11 -18.24 -3.30
C LEU A 89 1.41 -19.23 -4.25
N GLN A 90 0.42 -19.96 -3.71
CA GLN A 90 -0.39 -20.92 -4.47
C GLN A 90 -1.60 -20.24 -5.12
N LEU A 91 -2.22 -20.93 -6.10
CA LEU A 91 -3.38 -20.43 -6.85
C LEU A 91 -4.62 -20.17 -5.98
N ASP A 92 -4.68 -20.78 -4.79
CA ASP A 92 -5.75 -20.62 -3.82
C ASP A 92 -5.46 -19.55 -2.76
N ASN A 93 -4.44 -18.70 -2.99
CA ASN A 93 -3.95 -17.66 -2.08
C ASN A 93 -3.33 -18.18 -0.77
N ARG A 94 -2.90 -19.44 -0.71
CA ARG A 94 -2.19 -19.99 0.45
C ARG A 94 -0.67 -20.04 0.25
N CYS A 95 0.06 -19.99 1.35
CA CYS A 95 1.51 -20.14 1.33
C CYS A 95 1.89 -21.62 1.20
N GLY A 96 2.65 -21.98 0.16
CA GLY A 96 3.12 -23.36 -0.05
C GLY A 96 4.21 -23.83 0.93
N ILE A 97 4.75 -22.92 1.76
CA ILE A 97 5.77 -23.21 2.78
C ILE A 97 5.35 -22.71 4.16
N TYR A 98 4.07 -22.76 4.49
CA TYR A 98 3.50 -22.11 5.69
C TYR A 98 4.26 -22.45 7.00
N ASP A 99 4.62 -23.71 7.22
CA ASP A 99 5.31 -24.15 8.44
C ASP A 99 6.80 -23.78 8.45
N SER A 100 7.42 -23.69 7.28
CA SER A 100 8.84 -23.35 7.09
C SER A 100 9.06 -21.90 6.64
N ARG A 101 8.06 -21.04 6.80
CA ARG A 101 8.12 -19.61 6.47
C ARG A 101 9.35 -18.93 7.08
N PRO A 102 9.96 -17.93 6.41
CA PRO A 102 11.00 -17.11 7.02
C PRO A 102 10.54 -16.42 8.31
N ILE A 103 11.49 -16.00 9.16
CA ILE A 103 11.21 -15.35 10.46
C ILE A 103 10.28 -14.14 10.29
N ILE A 104 10.56 -13.25 9.34
CA ILE A 104 9.72 -12.06 9.08
C ILE A 104 8.25 -12.42 8.79
N CYS A 105 7.98 -13.50 8.06
CA CYS A 105 6.62 -13.96 7.76
C CYS A 105 5.94 -14.67 8.95
N ARG A 106 6.69 -15.05 9.99
CA ARG A 106 6.16 -15.64 11.22
C ARG A 106 5.90 -14.59 12.30
N GLU A 107 6.71 -13.54 12.32
CA GLU A 107 6.57 -12.40 13.22
C GLU A 107 5.42 -11.47 12.82
N ASP A 108 5.00 -11.51 11.56
CA ASP A 108 3.79 -10.86 11.07
C ASP A 108 2.55 -11.50 11.71
N THR A 109 2.08 -10.91 12.81
CA THR A 109 0.96 -11.41 13.61
C THR A 109 -0.38 -10.86 13.12
N THR A 110 -1.49 -11.46 13.57
CA THR A 110 -2.83 -10.99 13.21
C THR A 110 -3.19 -9.63 13.80
N ASP A 111 -2.41 -9.12 14.75
CA ASP A 111 -2.74 -7.90 15.51
C ASP A 111 -2.52 -6.63 14.68
N HIS A 112 -1.56 -6.65 13.75
CA HIS A 112 -1.27 -5.57 12.80
C HIS A 112 -1.50 -6.00 11.35
N CYS A 113 -2.33 -7.01 11.14
CA CYS A 113 -2.57 -7.55 9.80
C CYS A 113 -3.47 -6.63 8.98
N GLU A 114 -3.07 -6.37 7.73
CA GLU A 114 -3.85 -5.68 6.69
C GLU A 114 -5.12 -6.45 6.23
N TYR A 115 -5.49 -7.51 6.96
CA TYR A 115 -6.68 -8.31 6.68
C TYR A 115 -7.95 -7.46 6.70
N GLU A 116 -8.16 -6.52 7.63
CA GLU A 116 -9.43 -5.80 7.72
C GLU A 116 -9.58 -4.58 6.78
N ASP A 117 -8.63 -4.30 5.87
CA ASP A 117 -8.72 -3.17 4.91
C ASP A 117 -8.85 -1.75 5.56
N GLU A 118 -8.91 -1.62 6.89
CA GLU A 118 -9.11 -0.34 7.61
C GLU A 118 -7.84 0.52 7.77
N TRP A 119 -6.77 0.22 7.03
CA TRP A 119 -5.49 0.92 7.17
C TRP A 119 -5.46 2.22 6.37
N VAL A 120 -4.96 3.29 6.98
CA VAL A 120 -4.77 4.59 6.34
C VAL A 120 -3.33 5.01 6.54
N TYR A 121 -2.61 5.23 5.44
CA TYR A 121 -1.25 5.76 5.49
C TYR A 121 -1.27 7.26 5.84
N ASP A 122 -0.24 7.73 6.56
CA ASP A 122 -0.02 9.17 6.75
C ASP A 122 0.27 9.85 5.41
N GLN A 123 1.06 9.17 4.56
CA GLN A 123 1.36 9.53 3.18
C GLN A 123 1.54 8.27 2.34
N TYR A 124 1.13 8.32 1.07
CA TYR A 124 1.31 7.25 0.10
C TYR A 124 1.77 7.85 -1.24
N PHE A 125 2.96 7.44 -1.68
CA PHE A 125 3.62 7.90 -2.90
C PHE A 125 3.66 6.76 -3.92
N GLU A 126 2.90 6.93 -4.99
CA GLU A 126 2.83 6.04 -6.15
C GLU A 126 3.64 6.57 -7.33
N THR A 127 3.83 7.90 -7.40
CA THR A 127 4.50 8.54 -8.54
C THR A 127 5.67 9.41 -8.10
N PRO A 128 6.71 9.54 -8.95
CA PRO A 128 7.81 10.45 -8.69
C PRO A 128 7.35 11.92 -8.59
N GLU A 129 6.26 12.30 -9.26
CA GLU A 129 5.71 13.66 -9.19
C GLU A 129 5.17 14.00 -7.79
N GLN A 130 4.51 13.05 -7.11
CA GLN A 130 4.05 13.25 -5.73
C GLN A 130 5.22 13.52 -4.77
N VAL A 131 6.38 12.89 -4.99
CA VAL A 131 7.59 13.16 -4.22
C VAL A 131 8.11 14.57 -4.47
N VAL A 132 8.05 15.06 -5.72
CA VAL A 132 8.44 16.44 -6.04
C VAL A 132 7.53 17.44 -5.34
N GLU A 133 6.21 17.24 -5.40
CA GLU A 133 5.23 18.10 -4.73
C GLU A 133 5.46 18.14 -3.22
N TYR A 134 5.67 16.98 -2.60
CA TYR A 134 5.95 16.88 -1.17
C TYR A 134 7.29 17.53 -0.80
N MET A 135 8.34 17.28 -1.58
CA MET A 135 9.65 17.90 -1.42
C MET A 135 9.56 19.43 -1.49
N GLU A 136 8.85 19.98 -2.47
CA GLU A 136 8.63 21.43 -2.57
C GLU A 136 7.91 22.00 -1.34
N ALA A 137 6.92 21.27 -0.81
CA ALA A 137 6.17 21.70 0.37
C ALA A 137 7.02 21.73 1.65
N VAL A 138 7.88 20.72 1.86
CA VAL A 138 8.66 20.59 3.11
C VAL A 138 9.98 21.35 3.11
N LEU A 139 10.64 21.47 1.96
CA LEU A 139 11.88 22.24 1.80
C LEU A 139 11.59 23.71 1.52
N GLY A 140 10.49 24.01 0.82
CA GLY A 140 10.17 25.33 0.30
C GLY A 140 10.99 25.75 -0.95
N PRO A 141 10.69 26.91 -1.55
CA PRO A 141 11.23 27.32 -2.84
C PRO A 141 12.77 27.41 -2.88
N GLY A 142 13.41 26.45 -3.55
CA GLY A 142 14.87 26.32 -3.65
C GLY A 142 15.57 26.20 -2.30
N GLY A 143 14.89 25.55 -1.34
CA GLY A 143 15.50 25.01 -0.13
C GLY A 143 16.21 23.68 -0.41
N GLU A 144 17.26 23.43 0.35
CA GLU A 144 18.05 22.19 0.31
C GLU A 144 17.69 21.29 1.49
N ASP A 145 17.39 21.87 2.65
CA ASP A 145 17.05 21.16 3.89
C ASP A 145 15.60 21.43 4.35
N VAL A 146 14.99 20.47 5.06
CA VAL A 146 13.64 20.65 5.63
C VAL A 146 13.56 21.91 6.50
N GLY A 147 12.55 22.74 6.21
CA GLY A 147 12.32 24.00 6.91
C GLY A 147 13.07 25.21 6.32
N ASP A 148 13.92 25.02 5.30
CA ASP A 148 14.61 26.11 4.62
C ASP A 148 13.66 27.20 4.13
N GLY A 149 12.52 26.85 3.54
CA GLY A 149 11.51 27.78 3.04
C GLY A 149 11.01 28.80 4.07
N ARG A 150 11.17 28.51 5.38
CA ARG A 150 10.81 29.43 6.47
C ARG A 150 11.86 30.52 6.71
N LYS A 151 13.11 30.30 6.27
CA LYS A 151 14.24 31.22 6.45
C LYS A 151 13.98 32.52 5.70
N LYS A 152 14.32 33.66 6.34
CA LYS A 152 14.03 35.02 5.84
C LYS A 152 14.48 35.25 4.39
N LYS A 153 15.63 34.67 3.98
CA LYS A 153 16.19 34.80 2.63
C LYS A 153 15.33 34.17 1.52
N TYR A 154 14.43 33.24 1.87
CA TYR A 154 13.57 32.56 0.90
C TYR A 154 12.11 33.04 0.91
N ARG A 155 11.71 33.88 1.87
CA ARG A 155 10.31 34.37 2.01
C ARG A 155 9.79 35.17 0.82
N SER A 156 10.67 35.76 0.03
CA SER A 156 10.31 36.52 -1.18
C SER A 156 10.13 35.64 -2.42
N ARG A 157 10.53 34.36 -2.36
CA ARG A 157 10.34 33.43 -3.47
C ARG A 157 8.87 33.02 -3.54
N SER A 158 8.35 32.93 -4.76
CA SER A 158 6.99 32.45 -5.00
C SER A 158 6.82 31.04 -4.43
N ILE A 159 5.77 30.84 -3.63
CA ILE A 159 5.32 29.50 -3.17
C ILE A 159 4.66 28.75 -4.32
N ARG A 160 4.18 29.46 -5.36
CA ARG A 160 3.61 28.83 -6.54
C ARG A 160 4.76 28.20 -7.34
N SER A 161 4.61 26.91 -7.63
CA SER A 161 5.50 26.19 -8.54
C SER A 161 5.60 26.91 -9.90
N PRO A 162 6.72 26.78 -10.62
CA PRO A 162 6.86 27.33 -11.96
C PRO A 162 5.68 26.89 -12.84
N LYS A 163 5.25 27.77 -13.75
CA LYS A 163 4.18 27.43 -14.71
C LYS A 163 4.61 26.15 -15.45
N PRO A 164 3.82 25.06 -15.40
CA PRO A 164 4.19 23.82 -16.09
C PRO A 164 4.32 24.09 -17.58
N THR A 165 5.24 23.36 -18.23
CA THR A 165 5.38 23.40 -19.68
C THR A 165 4.02 23.03 -20.30
N LEU A 166 3.58 23.77 -21.31
CA LEU A 166 2.35 23.44 -22.02
C LEU A 166 2.48 22.04 -22.60
N LEU A 167 1.48 21.19 -22.39
CA LEU A 167 1.43 19.87 -23.02
C LEU A 167 1.49 20.06 -24.53
N ASN A 168 2.36 19.30 -25.21
CA ASN A 168 2.34 19.22 -26.66
C ASN A 168 1.01 18.58 -27.06
N ILE A 169 0.09 19.40 -27.56
CA ILE A 169 -1.12 18.93 -28.23
C ILE A 169 -0.64 18.38 -29.58
N LEU A 170 -0.55 17.06 -29.70
CA LEU A 170 -0.32 16.35 -30.96
C LEU A 170 -1.58 16.42 -31.84
#